data_AF-A0A2N2ZX88-F1
#
_entry.id   AF-A0A2N2ZX88-F1
#
_cell.length_a   1.000
_cell.length_b   1.000
_cell.length_c   1.000
_cell.angle_alpha   90.00
_cell.angle_beta   90.00
_cell.angle_gamma   90.00
#
_symmetry.space_group_name_H-M   'P 1'
#
loop_
_entity.id
_entity.type
_entity.pdbx_description
1 polymer ?
#
loop_
_entity_poly.entity_id
_entity_poly.type
_entity_poly.pdbx_seq_one_letter_code
_entity_poly.pdbx_strand_id
1 'polypeptide(L)'
;MRYILISLILFLFSGCISHKRHYELSNFSLNGKEQNQLIFNRLPDYGYGGKDGCIIERQFSLSRSLDSTFLSGEITDAESKEPVGFSIVRCFSNGKNFTYIISDENGYFECDLTEQLDVIEVKSVGYQTLIIDFDQQLSTKKEKCNLLYEVITSVEFKEQFRFVESSVEDLIIIDTSKTFVCDTSQLFNQKYYTSGFLPQDISLEKKTDKKHQNKLVIYKFYENKGKYFISFWHPYTNGNAVFSYKKLKRRNEIKTELSGVF
;
A
#
# COMPACT_ATOMS: atom_id res chain seq x y z
N MET A 1 25.96 28.30 33.60
CA MET A 1 26.09 27.48 32.37
C MET A 1 25.27 26.18 32.34
N ARG A 2 25.09 25.45 33.45
CA ARG A 2 24.26 24.22 33.48
C ARG A 2 22.78 24.43 33.07
N TYR A 3 22.18 25.56 33.40
CA TYR A 3 20.77 25.84 33.07
C TYR A 3 20.52 26.21 31.60
N ILE A 4 21.55 26.69 30.87
CA ILE A 4 21.44 27.02 29.44
C ILE A 4 21.34 25.73 28.60
N LEU A 5 22.06 24.68 28.99
CA LEU A 5 22.03 23.39 28.31
C LEU A 5 20.66 22.69 28.41
N ILE A 6 19.99 22.82 29.56
CA ILE A 6 18.65 22.25 29.80
C ILE A 6 17.59 22.99 28.97
N SER A 7 17.72 24.32 28.84
CA SER A 7 16.82 25.12 28.02
C SER A 7 16.93 24.81 26.52
N LEU A 8 18.13 24.44 26.04
CA LEU A 8 18.35 24.07 24.64
C LEU A 8 17.75 22.69 24.30
N ILE A 9 17.78 21.76 25.26
CA ILE A 9 17.18 20.42 25.10
C ILE A 9 15.65 20.51 25.02
N LEU A 10 15.01 21.40 25.81
CA LEU A 10 13.56 21.60 25.76
C LEU A 10 13.07 22.21 24.44
N PHE A 11 13.87 23.03 23.77
CA PHE A 11 13.55 23.57 22.44
C PHE A 11 13.67 22.55 21.31
N LEU A 12 14.43 21.46 21.49
CA LEU A 12 14.54 20.38 20.49
C LEU A 12 13.37 19.39 20.57
N PHE A 13 12.63 19.35 21.69
CA PHE A 13 11.44 18.51 21.85
C PHE A 13 10.12 19.21 21.49
N SER A 14 10.13 20.50 21.13
CA SER A 14 8.99 21.16 20.47
C SER A 14 8.95 20.91 18.96
N GLY A 15 9.54 19.80 18.50
CA GLY A 15 9.31 19.26 17.18
C GLY A 15 7.82 19.01 16.98
N CYS A 16 7.32 19.39 15.80
CA CYS A 16 5.94 19.34 15.35
C CYS A 16 5.06 18.32 16.10
N ILE A 17 4.40 18.77 17.16
CA ILE A 17 3.20 18.11 17.66
C ILE A 17 2.21 18.22 16.51
N SER A 18 2.10 17.17 15.70
CA SER A 18 1.05 17.03 14.70
C SER A 18 -0.26 17.08 15.45
N HIS A 19 -0.85 18.27 15.56
CA HIS A 19 -2.23 18.41 15.96
C HIS A 19 -3.01 17.60 14.93
N LYS A 20 -3.61 16.49 15.36
CA LYS A 20 -4.64 15.79 14.60
C LYS A 20 -5.77 16.78 14.34
N ARG A 21 -5.66 17.58 13.29
CA ARG A 21 -6.77 18.37 12.76
C ARG A 21 -7.85 17.37 12.42
N HIS A 22 -9.05 17.62 12.92
CA HIS A 22 -10.23 16.85 12.55
C HIS A 22 -10.54 17.25 11.12
N TYR A 23 -10.22 16.38 10.16
CA TYR A 23 -10.70 16.48 8.78
C TYR A 23 -11.72 15.37 8.59
N GLU A 24 -12.80 15.67 7.87
CA GLU A 24 -13.76 14.66 7.46
C GLU A 24 -13.11 13.73 6.44
N LEU A 25 -13.27 12.42 6.65
CA LEU A 25 -12.66 11.42 5.78
C LEU A 25 -13.44 11.29 4.49
N SER A 26 -12.75 10.88 3.42
CA SER A 26 -13.41 10.61 2.16
C SER A 26 -14.56 9.61 2.33
N ASN A 27 -15.66 9.82 1.61
CA ASN A 27 -16.82 8.95 1.65
C ASN A 27 -17.30 8.57 0.24
N PHE A 28 -17.97 7.42 0.16
CA PHE A 28 -18.50 6.88 -1.08
C PHE A 28 -19.87 6.28 -0.83
N SER A 29 -20.84 6.64 -1.67
CA SER A 29 -22.14 5.99 -1.71
C SER A 29 -22.50 5.53 -3.12
N LEU A 30 -23.12 4.35 -3.18
CA LEU A 30 -23.60 3.72 -4.41
C LEU A 30 -25.09 3.47 -4.26
N ASN A 31 -25.89 4.03 -5.17
CA ASN A 31 -27.35 3.94 -5.17
C ASN A 31 -27.94 4.33 -3.79
N GLY A 32 -27.42 5.41 -3.21
CA GLY A 32 -27.84 5.95 -1.91
C GLY A 32 -27.37 5.18 -0.67
N LYS A 33 -26.57 4.11 -0.83
CA LYS A 33 -26.00 3.35 0.30
C LYS A 33 -24.51 3.62 0.43
N GLU A 34 -24.06 3.93 1.64
CA GLU A 34 -22.63 4.08 1.91
C GLU A 34 -21.87 2.77 1.65
N GLN A 35 -20.72 2.88 0.99
CA GLN A 35 -19.83 1.77 0.63
C GLN A 35 -18.36 2.14 0.87
N ASN A 36 -18.07 2.79 2.01
CA ASN A 36 -16.75 3.30 2.34
C ASN A 36 -15.65 2.23 2.39
N GLN A 37 -16.01 0.95 2.52
CA GLN A 37 -15.07 -0.18 2.45
C GLN A 37 -14.47 -0.38 1.06
N LEU A 38 -15.07 0.20 0.02
CA LEU A 38 -14.53 0.17 -1.35
C LEU A 38 -13.52 1.30 -1.60
N ILE A 39 -13.37 2.25 -0.67
CA ILE A 39 -12.40 3.33 -0.79
C ILE A 39 -11.01 2.79 -0.48
N PHE A 40 -10.16 2.73 -1.50
CA PHE A 40 -8.77 2.40 -1.32
C PHE A 40 -8.06 3.53 -0.56
N ASN A 41 -7.34 3.16 0.50
CA ASN A 41 -6.58 4.09 1.33
C ASN A 41 -7.38 5.25 1.95
N ARG A 42 -8.60 4.97 2.43
CA ARG A 42 -9.48 5.99 3.03
C ARG A 42 -8.84 6.82 4.17
N LEU A 43 -7.95 6.22 4.95
CA LEU A 43 -7.26 6.90 6.05
C LEU A 43 -5.93 7.47 5.54
N PRO A 44 -5.78 8.80 5.45
CA PRO A 44 -4.51 9.40 5.07
C PRO A 44 -3.46 9.22 6.17
N ASP A 45 -2.23 9.11 5.73
CA ASP A 45 -1.02 8.92 6.53
C ASP A 45 -0.15 10.18 6.39
N TYR A 46 -0.63 11.25 7.03
CA TYR A 46 0.06 12.54 7.11
C TYR A 46 1.11 12.56 8.21
N GLY A 47 2.19 13.30 7.98
CA GLY A 47 3.24 13.55 8.96
C GLY A 47 4.63 13.31 8.38
N TYR A 48 5.65 13.55 9.21
CA TYR A 48 7.03 13.31 8.83
C TYR A 48 7.27 11.82 8.59
N GLY A 49 7.53 11.45 7.33
CA GLY A 49 7.71 10.06 6.90
C GLY A 49 6.42 9.31 6.53
N GLY A 50 5.25 9.95 6.66
CA GLY A 50 3.99 9.43 6.14
C GLY A 50 3.92 9.61 4.62
N LYS A 51 3.29 8.66 3.92
CA LYS A 51 3.26 8.66 2.45
C LYS A 51 2.49 9.83 1.83
N ASP A 52 1.53 10.38 2.58
CA ASP A 52 0.71 11.52 2.15
C ASP A 52 1.39 12.85 2.54
N GLY A 53 2.60 12.78 3.10
CA GLY A 53 3.46 13.93 3.38
C GLY A 53 2.98 14.80 4.55
N CYS A 54 3.53 16.01 4.64
CA CYS A 54 3.23 16.94 5.73
C CYS A 54 2.11 17.93 5.42
N ILE A 55 1.58 17.94 4.19
CA ILE A 55 0.53 18.87 3.75
C ILE A 55 -0.80 18.12 3.82
N ILE A 56 -1.74 18.66 4.58
CA ILE A 56 -3.09 18.08 4.70
C ILE A 56 -3.88 18.47 3.46
N GLU A 57 -4.30 17.48 2.68
CA GLU A 57 -5.18 17.65 1.52
C GLU A 57 -6.65 17.46 1.91
N ARG A 58 -7.54 18.18 1.21
CA ARG A 58 -8.99 18.03 1.37
C ARG A 58 -9.45 16.65 0.89
N GLN A 59 -10.63 16.24 1.32
CA GLN A 59 -11.15 14.89 1.11
C GLN A 59 -12.42 14.94 0.25
N PHE A 60 -12.65 13.90 -0.54
CA PHE A 60 -13.78 13.82 -1.45
C PHE A 60 -14.97 13.07 -0.85
N SER A 61 -16.17 13.47 -1.25
CA SER A 61 -17.43 12.78 -1.04
C SER A 61 -18.01 12.45 -2.41
N LEU A 62 -18.06 11.16 -2.75
CA LEU A 62 -18.56 10.69 -4.04
C LEU A 62 -19.91 10.00 -3.86
N SER A 63 -20.96 10.60 -4.41
CA SER A 63 -22.26 9.96 -4.54
C SER A 63 -22.45 9.46 -5.96
N ARG A 64 -22.92 8.23 -6.12
CA ARG A 64 -23.05 7.58 -7.42
C ARG A 64 -24.40 6.92 -7.57
N SER A 65 -24.91 6.99 -8.81
CA SER A 65 -25.94 6.09 -9.32
C SER A 65 -25.34 5.18 -10.41
N LEU A 66 -25.62 3.88 -10.33
CA LEU A 66 -25.23 2.92 -11.37
C LEU A 66 -26.49 2.48 -12.11
N ASP A 67 -26.54 2.77 -13.41
CA ASP A 67 -27.43 2.11 -14.36
C ASP A 67 -26.62 1.08 -15.17
N SER A 68 -27.32 0.14 -15.79
CA SER A 68 -26.80 -0.90 -16.69
C SER A 68 -25.87 -0.41 -17.80
N THR A 69 -25.96 0.86 -18.20
CA THR A 69 -25.29 1.43 -19.38
C THR A 69 -24.45 2.66 -19.07
N PHE A 70 -24.76 3.37 -17.98
CA PHE A 70 -24.08 4.61 -17.60
C PHE A 70 -23.71 4.61 -16.12
N LEU A 71 -22.57 5.22 -15.85
CA LEU A 71 -22.10 5.58 -14.53
C LEU A 71 -22.22 7.08 -14.38
N SER A 72 -23.06 7.57 -13.47
CA SER A 72 -23.11 8.98 -13.11
C SER A 72 -22.84 9.19 -11.63
N GLY A 73 -22.27 10.35 -11.32
CA GLY A 73 -21.99 10.68 -9.94
C GLY A 73 -21.73 12.17 -9.71
N GLU A 74 -21.77 12.54 -8.44
CA GLU A 74 -21.53 13.87 -7.94
C GLU A 74 -20.33 13.86 -6.99
N ILE A 75 -19.39 14.76 -7.24
CA ILE A 75 -18.17 14.93 -6.46
C ILE A 75 -18.32 16.19 -5.62
N THR A 76 -18.28 16.01 -4.31
CA THR A 76 -18.37 17.09 -3.32
C THR A 76 -17.19 17.03 -2.37
N ASP A 77 -16.93 18.11 -1.67
CA ASP A 77 -15.97 18.16 -0.57
C ASP A 77 -16.55 17.45 0.65
N ALA A 78 -15.76 16.56 1.28
CA ALA A 78 -16.26 15.72 2.36
C ALA A 78 -16.69 16.52 3.60
N GLU A 79 -16.04 17.65 3.88
CA GLU A 79 -16.30 18.49 5.04
C GLU A 79 -17.42 19.51 4.77
N SER A 80 -17.24 20.35 3.75
CA SER A 80 -18.16 21.44 3.43
C SER A 80 -19.40 21.01 2.65
N LYS A 81 -19.39 19.82 2.03
CA LYS A 81 -20.42 19.32 1.10
C LYS A 81 -20.60 20.17 -0.16
N GLU A 82 -19.72 21.12 -0.41
CA GLU A 82 -19.74 21.93 -1.63
C GLU A 82 -19.32 21.10 -2.85
N PRO A 83 -19.90 21.35 -4.04
CA PRO A 83 -19.46 20.74 -5.29
C PRO A 83 -17.98 20.96 -5.58
N VAL A 84 -17.31 19.93 -6.11
CA VAL A 84 -15.92 20.02 -6.60
C VAL A 84 -15.91 19.83 -8.11
N GLY A 85 -16.11 20.94 -8.81
CA GLY A 85 -16.13 20.95 -10.27
C GLY A 85 -14.77 20.75 -10.93
N PHE A 86 -14.80 20.44 -12.22
CA PHE A 86 -13.61 20.25 -13.08
C PHE A 86 -12.62 19.19 -12.57
N SER A 87 -13.11 18.23 -11.79
CA SER A 87 -12.34 17.10 -11.29
C SER A 87 -12.10 16.10 -12.41
N ILE A 88 -10.91 15.51 -12.43
CA ILE A 88 -10.57 14.44 -13.35
C ILE A 88 -11.13 13.13 -12.80
N VAL A 89 -11.96 12.46 -13.59
CA VAL A 89 -12.51 11.15 -13.29
C VAL A 89 -11.99 10.13 -14.29
N ARG A 90 -11.42 9.04 -13.79
CA ARG A 90 -10.96 7.90 -14.59
C ARG A 90 -11.69 6.64 -14.15
N CYS A 91 -12.37 6.02 -15.09
CA CYS A 91 -13.11 4.78 -14.87
C CYS A 91 -12.36 3.65 -15.56
N PHE A 92 -11.87 2.68 -14.80
CA PHE A 92 -11.09 1.56 -15.32
C PHE A 92 -11.93 0.29 -15.43
N SER A 93 -11.76 -0.42 -16.54
CA SER A 93 -12.34 -1.74 -16.81
C SER A 93 -11.26 -2.73 -17.23
N ASN A 94 -11.35 -3.95 -16.71
CA ASN A 94 -10.41 -5.04 -16.90
C ASN A 94 -8.93 -4.64 -16.70
N GLY A 95 -8.69 -3.72 -15.76
CA GLY A 95 -7.36 -3.19 -15.41
C GLY A 95 -6.56 -2.52 -16.53
N LYS A 96 -7.16 -2.19 -17.69
CA LYS A 96 -6.41 -1.66 -18.87
C LYS A 96 -7.10 -0.54 -19.63
N ASN A 97 -8.42 -0.59 -19.78
CA ASN A 97 -9.16 0.44 -20.50
C ASN A 97 -9.62 1.49 -19.49
N PHE A 98 -9.37 2.77 -19.76
CA PHE A 98 -9.92 3.84 -18.94
C PHE A 98 -10.68 4.86 -19.78
N THR A 99 -11.86 5.24 -19.31
CA THR A 99 -12.57 6.42 -19.81
C THR A 99 -12.13 7.62 -18.98
N TYR A 100 -11.76 8.71 -19.66
CA TYR A 100 -11.32 9.96 -19.05
C TYR A 100 -12.42 11.00 -19.17
N ILE A 101 -12.89 11.52 -18.04
CA ILE A 101 -13.95 12.52 -17.96
C ILE A 101 -13.49 13.66 -17.06
N ILE A 102 -13.97 14.87 -17.37
CA ILE A 102 -13.84 16.03 -16.50
C ILE A 102 -15.23 16.33 -15.98
N SER A 103 -15.41 16.40 -14.66
CA SER A 103 -16.70 16.79 -14.09
C SER A 103 -17.06 18.22 -14.45
N ASP A 104 -18.35 18.52 -14.50
CA ASP A 104 -18.84 19.88 -14.74
C ASP A 104 -18.56 20.81 -13.54
N GLU A 105 -19.03 22.05 -13.62
CA GLU A 105 -18.87 23.05 -12.55
C GLU A 105 -19.56 22.65 -11.23
N ASN A 106 -20.58 21.79 -11.30
CA ASN A 106 -21.34 21.27 -10.16
C ASN A 106 -20.78 19.93 -9.65
N GLY A 107 -19.59 19.52 -10.13
CA GLY A 107 -18.96 18.26 -9.73
C GLY A 107 -19.67 17.02 -10.27
N TYR A 108 -20.60 17.17 -11.21
CA TYR A 108 -21.30 16.07 -11.84
C TYR A 108 -20.46 15.47 -12.96
N PHE A 109 -20.49 14.15 -13.10
CA PHE A 109 -19.88 13.44 -14.22
C PHE A 109 -20.76 12.29 -14.68
N GLU A 110 -20.59 11.90 -15.94
CA GLU A 110 -21.22 10.74 -16.54
C GLU A 110 -20.20 9.99 -17.41
N CYS A 111 -20.20 8.67 -17.31
CA CYS A 111 -19.32 7.75 -18.03
C CYS A 111 -20.15 6.63 -18.65
N ASP A 112 -19.97 6.40 -19.95
CA ASP A 112 -20.49 5.21 -20.59
C ASP A 112 -19.79 3.96 -20.04
N LEU A 113 -20.56 2.96 -19.63
CA LEU A 113 -20.04 1.66 -19.20
C LEU A 113 -20.16 0.67 -20.33
N THR A 114 -19.11 0.54 -21.14
CA THR A 114 -19.03 -0.49 -22.18
C THR A 114 -18.64 -1.87 -21.62
N GLU A 115 -18.04 -1.89 -20.44
CA GLU A 115 -17.54 -3.09 -19.75
C GLU A 115 -17.81 -3.00 -18.24
N GLN A 116 -17.57 -4.10 -17.52
CA GLN A 116 -17.61 -4.11 -16.06
C GLN A 116 -16.57 -3.13 -15.49
N LEU A 117 -17.00 -2.33 -14.52
CA LEU A 117 -16.17 -1.32 -13.87
C LEU A 117 -15.41 -1.92 -12.69
N ASP A 118 -14.09 -1.80 -12.71
CA ASP A 118 -13.22 -2.30 -11.64
C ASP A 118 -12.86 -1.19 -10.65
N VAL A 119 -12.47 -0.02 -11.17
CA VAL A 119 -11.91 1.08 -10.38
C VAL A 119 -12.43 2.43 -10.86
N ILE A 120 -12.72 3.35 -9.94
CA ILE A 120 -12.86 4.78 -10.21
C ILE A 120 -11.74 5.52 -9.51
N GLU A 121 -11.06 6.42 -10.21
CA GLU A 121 -10.10 7.38 -9.64
C GLU A 121 -10.62 8.80 -9.87
N VAL A 122 -10.68 9.60 -8.80
CA VAL A 122 -11.06 11.02 -8.83
C VAL A 122 -9.88 11.87 -8.34
N LYS A 123 -9.53 12.90 -9.12
CA LYS A 123 -8.43 13.81 -8.84
C LYS A 123 -8.84 15.27 -9.02
N SER A 124 -8.44 16.11 -8.08
CA SER A 124 -8.53 17.56 -8.19
C SER A 124 -7.40 18.21 -7.37
N VAL A 125 -7.05 19.45 -7.70
CA VAL A 125 -5.95 20.16 -7.04
C VAL A 125 -6.33 20.48 -5.59
N GLY A 126 -5.43 20.15 -4.65
CA GLY A 126 -5.66 20.39 -3.21
C GLY A 126 -6.51 19.32 -2.52
N TYR A 127 -6.85 18.24 -3.25
CA TYR A 127 -7.58 17.09 -2.73
C TYR A 127 -6.74 15.82 -2.81
N GLN A 128 -6.88 14.97 -1.80
CA GLN A 128 -6.32 13.63 -1.86
C GLN A 128 -7.04 12.83 -2.93
N THR A 129 -6.30 12.08 -3.75
CA THR A 129 -6.89 11.23 -4.78
C THR A 129 -7.83 10.21 -4.16
N LEU A 130 -9.10 10.23 -4.59
CA LEU A 130 -10.09 9.22 -4.19
C LEU A 130 -10.04 8.05 -5.17
N ILE A 131 -9.87 6.84 -4.65
CA ILE A 131 -9.88 5.61 -5.46
C ILE A 131 -10.94 4.68 -4.90
N ILE A 132 -11.91 4.30 -5.74
CA ILE A 132 -12.92 3.29 -5.44
C ILE A 132 -12.55 2.00 -6.16
N ASP A 133 -12.43 0.91 -5.43
CA ASP A 133 -12.01 -0.41 -5.92
C ASP A 133 -13.16 -1.40 -5.71
N PHE A 134 -13.96 -1.63 -6.77
CA PHE A 134 -15.20 -2.40 -6.70
C PHE A 134 -14.94 -3.89 -6.41
N ASP A 135 -13.79 -4.40 -6.85
CA ASP A 135 -13.38 -5.79 -6.62
C ASP A 135 -12.42 -5.95 -5.43
N GLN A 136 -12.09 -4.86 -4.72
CA GLN A 136 -11.14 -4.83 -3.59
C GLN A 136 -9.76 -5.43 -3.92
N GLN A 137 -9.37 -5.47 -5.19
CA GLN A 137 -8.10 -6.06 -5.63
C GLN A 137 -6.91 -5.22 -5.16
N LEU A 138 -6.99 -3.89 -5.23
CA LEU A 138 -5.95 -2.97 -4.74
C LEU A 138 -5.86 -3.04 -3.22
N SER A 139 -7.00 -3.09 -2.53
CA SER A 139 -7.05 -3.22 -1.06
C SER A 139 -6.39 -4.52 -0.58
N THR A 140 -6.70 -5.64 -1.24
CA THR A 140 -6.09 -6.95 -0.95
C THR A 140 -4.60 -6.95 -1.24
N LYS A 141 -4.16 -6.35 -2.36
CA LYS A 141 -2.73 -6.20 -2.70
C LYS A 141 -1.99 -5.40 -1.64
N LYS A 142 -2.54 -4.27 -1.19
CA LYS A 142 -1.97 -3.43 -0.12
C LYS A 142 -1.89 -4.16 1.21
N GLU A 143 -2.90 -4.95 1.57
CA GLU A 143 -2.85 -5.74 2.80
C GLU A 143 -1.70 -6.75 2.77
N LYS A 144 -1.52 -7.46 1.65
CA LYS A 144 -0.38 -8.38 1.46
C LYS A 144 0.97 -7.65 1.53
N CYS A 145 1.07 -6.44 0.98
CA CYS A 145 2.25 -5.58 1.10
C CYS A 145 2.59 -5.24 2.55
N ASN A 146 1.61 -4.74 3.30
CA ASN A 146 1.79 -4.34 4.69
C ASN A 146 2.23 -5.53 5.53
N LEU A 147 1.60 -6.69 5.32
CA LEU A 147 1.97 -7.92 5.99
C LEU A 147 3.42 -8.32 5.69
N LEU A 148 3.83 -8.24 4.42
CA LEU A 148 5.21 -8.52 4.04
C LEU A 148 6.19 -7.57 4.74
N TYR A 149 5.88 -6.28 4.78
CA TYR A 149 6.70 -5.28 5.47
C TYR A 149 6.84 -5.60 6.96
N GLU A 150 5.74 -5.93 7.63
CA GLU A 150 5.75 -6.31 9.03
C GLU A 150 6.62 -7.54 9.28
N VAL A 151 6.58 -8.54 8.40
CA VAL A 151 7.46 -9.73 8.50
C VAL A 151 8.93 -9.34 8.30
N ILE A 152 9.28 -8.59 7.26
CA ILE A 152 10.70 -8.24 6.99
C ILE A 152 11.29 -7.35 8.09
N THR A 153 10.47 -6.49 8.70
CA THR A 153 10.92 -5.59 9.77
C THR A 153 10.95 -6.24 11.15
N SER A 154 10.39 -7.45 11.29
CA SER A 154 10.28 -8.19 12.54
C SER A 154 11.65 -8.62 13.09
N VAL A 155 11.72 -8.84 14.40
CA VAL A 155 12.93 -9.31 15.07
C VAL A 155 13.26 -10.74 14.62
N GLU A 156 12.25 -11.59 14.51
CA GLU A 156 12.36 -12.98 14.07
C GLU A 156 13.01 -13.08 12.68
N PHE A 157 12.64 -12.18 11.76
CA PHE A 157 13.22 -12.12 10.43
C PHE A 157 14.69 -11.71 10.46
N LYS A 158 15.00 -10.65 11.21
CA LYS A 158 16.37 -10.13 11.36
C LYS A 158 17.31 -11.17 12.00
N GLU A 159 16.84 -11.87 13.03
CA GLU A 159 17.60 -12.94 13.69
C GLU A 159 17.90 -14.10 12.73
N GLN A 160 16.91 -14.49 11.92
CA GLN A 160 17.02 -15.64 11.02
C GLN A 160 18.02 -15.40 9.88
N PHE A 161 17.99 -14.23 9.25
CA PHE A 161 18.89 -13.93 8.13
C PHE A 161 20.17 -13.21 8.53
N ARG A 162 20.30 -12.80 9.80
CA ARG A 162 21.46 -12.07 10.34
C ARG A 162 21.91 -10.96 9.39
N PHE A 163 20.96 -10.23 8.81
CA PHE A 163 21.30 -9.00 8.13
C PHE A 163 22.00 -8.13 9.18
N VAL A 164 23.29 -7.88 8.96
CA VAL A 164 23.99 -6.80 9.65
C VAL A 164 23.13 -5.56 9.44
N GLU A 165 23.06 -4.65 10.40
CA GLU A 165 22.18 -3.46 10.45
C GLU A 165 22.14 -2.57 9.17
N SER A 166 22.92 -2.91 8.13
CA SER A 166 22.70 -2.56 6.72
C SER A 166 21.47 -3.25 6.13
N SER A 167 20.44 -2.44 5.89
CA SER A 167 19.26 -2.69 5.06
C SER A 167 19.47 -3.71 3.94
N VAL A 168 18.54 -4.67 3.79
CA VAL A 168 18.26 -5.33 2.50
C VAL A 168 18.30 -4.24 1.43
N GLU A 169 19.10 -4.36 0.37
CA GLU A 169 19.26 -3.32 -0.66
C GLU A 169 18.36 -3.58 -1.87
N ASP A 170 18.14 -4.85 -2.20
CA ASP A 170 17.22 -5.27 -3.25
C ASP A 170 16.32 -6.41 -2.71
N LEU A 171 15.01 -6.20 -2.74
CA LEU A 171 14.05 -7.28 -2.54
C LEU A 171 13.60 -7.80 -3.91
N ILE A 172 13.92 -9.05 -4.21
CA ILE A 172 13.48 -9.75 -5.42
C ILE A 172 12.24 -10.55 -5.06
N ILE A 173 11.13 -10.24 -5.72
CA ILE A 173 9.88 -10.97 -5.50
C ILE A 173 9.65 -11.87 -6.72
N ILE A 174 9.71 -13.18 -6.46
CA ILE A 174 9.40 -14.21 -7.43
C ILE A 174 8.06 -14.80 -7.04
N ASP A 175 7.04 -14.17 -7.60
CA ASP A 175 5.68 -14.60 -7.35
C ASP A 175 5.33 -15.84 -8.18
N THR A 176 5.78 -17.00 -7.71
CA THR A 176 5.45 -18.29 -8.33
C THR A 176 3.95 -18.59 -8.30
N SER A 177 3.20 -17.91 -7.45
CA SER A 177 1.75 -18.06 -7.30
C SER A 177 0.93 -17.13 -8.19
N LYS A 178 1.56 -16.12 -8.80
CA LYS A 178 0.89 -14.99 -9.48
C LYS A 178 -0.13 -14.23 -8.61
N THR A 179 0.00 -14.32 -7.29
CA THR A 179 -0.95 -13.70 -6.34
C THR A 179 -0.42 -12.45 -5.64
N PHE A 180 0.82 -12.06 -5.95
CA PHE A 180 1.60 -11.04 -5.26
C PHE A 180 2.03 -9.94 -6.24
N VAL A 181 1.30 -8.82 -6.20
CA VAL A 181 1.72 -7.57 -6.82
C VAL A 181 1.84 -6.55 -5.70
N CYS A 182 3.06 -6.36 -5.21
CA CYS A 182 3.37 -5.32 -4.24
C CYS A 182 4.33 -4.32 -4.86
N ASP A 183 3.95 -3.04 -4.83
CA ASP A 183 4.88 -1.97 -5.14
C ASP A 183 5.70 -1.68 -3.86
N THR A 184 6.80 -2.41 -3.72
CA THR A 184 7.67 -2.31 -2.53
C THR A 184 8.57 -1.08 -2.55
N SER A 185 8.50 -0.24 -3.60
CA SER A 185 9.28 1.01 -3.67
C SER A 185 8.95 1.99 -2.54
N GLN A 186 7.76 1.86 -1.94
CA GLN A 186 7.34 2.60 -0.75
C GLN A 186 7.83 1.99 0.57
N LEU A 187 8.18 0.70 0.59
CA LEU A 187 8.58 -0.01 1.82
C LEU A 187 10.08 0.12 2.10
N PHE A 188 10.86 0.23 1.04
CA PHE A 188 12.31 0.38 1.08
C PHE A 188 12.62 1.36 -0.06
N ASN A 189 13.38 2.44 0.18
CA ASN A 189 13.81 3.43 -0.83
C ASN A 189 14.70 2.80 -1.94
N GLN A 190 14.24 1.74 -2.59
CA GLN A 190 15.07 0.72 -3.20
C GLN A 190 14.41 0.11 -4.43
N LYS A 191 15.26 -0.41 -5.32
CA LYS A 191 14.85 -1.00 -6.60
C LYS A 191 14.27 -2.38 -6.34
N TYR A 192 13.03 -2.60 -6.79
CA TYR A 192 12.41 -3.91 -6.76
C TYR A 192 12.23 -4.46 -8.17
N TYR A 193 12.18 -5.78 -8.28
CA TYR A 193 11.89 -6.47 -9.53
C TYR A 193 10.88 -7.57 -9.25
N THR A 194 9.69 -7.46 -9.85
CA THR A 194 8.75 -8.57 -9.97
C THR A 194 9.11 -9.36 -11.22
N SER A 195 9.53 -10.60 -11.06
CA SER A 195 9.85 -11.48 -12.19
C SER A 195 9.18 -12.84 -12.00
N GLY A 196 8.67 -13.41 -13.09
CA GLY A 196 8.22 -14.80 -13.09
C GLY A 196 9.37 -15.81 -13.01
N PHE A 197 10.62 -15.34 -13.10
CA PHE A 197 11.83 -16.16 -13.16
C PHE A 197 12.95 -15.55 -12.32
N LEU A 198 13.86 -16.38 -11.81
CA LEU A 198 15.08 -15.93 -11.18
C LEU A 198 15.97 -15.19 -12.21
N PRO A 199 16.67 -14.10 -11.82
CA PRO A 199 17.77 -13.57 -12.61
C PRO A 199 18.78 -14.66 -12.96
N GLN A 200 19.35 -14.63 -14.18
CA GLN A 200 20.25 -15.68 -14.68
C GLN A 200 21.50 -15.87 -13.82
N ASP A 201 21.91 -14.84 -13.08
CA ASP A 201 23.07 -14.86 -12.18
C ASP A 201 22.75 -15.38 -10.77
N ILE A 202 21.49 -15.76 -10.50
CA ILE A 202 21.03 -16.32 -9.23
C ILE A 202 20.63 -17.79 -9.42
N SER A 203 21.29 -18.68 -8.66
CA SER A 203 21.05 -20.14 -8.70
C SER A 203 20.60 -20.66 -7.35
N LEU A 204 19.54 -21.48 -7.33
CA LEU A 204 19.01 -22.13 -6.11
C LEU A 204 19.95 -23.24 -5.58
N GLU A 205 20.81 -23.78 -6.43
CA GLU A 205 21.64 -24.96 -6.10
C GLU A 205 22.98 -24.60 -5.46
N LYS A 206 23.38 -23.33 -5.52
CA LYS A 206 24.70 -22.87 -5.08
C LYS A 206 24.61 -21.49 -4.45
N LYS A 207 25.47 -21.25 -3.46
CA LYS A 207 25.71 -19.89 -2.96
C LYS A 207 26.11 -19.00 -4.12
N THR A 208 25.42 -17.88 -4.25
CA THR A 208 25.69 -16.91 -5.31
C THR A 208 26.81 -15.95 -4.88
N ASP A 209 27.28 -15.15 -5.82
CA ASP A 209 28.32 -14.13 -5.61
C ASP A 209 27.94 -13.11 -4.51
N LYS A 210 28.95 -12.48 -3.90
CA LYS A 210 28.83 -11.48 -2.82
C LYS A 210 27.98 -10.28 -3.20
N LYS A 211 27.85 -9.96 -4.49
CA LYS A 211 26.90 -8.95 -5.00
C LYS A 211 25.43 -9.24 -4.63
N HIS A 212 25.11 -10.47 -4.20
CA HIS A 212 23.77 -10.86 -3.75
C HIS A 212 23.62 -10.90 -2.21
N GLN A 213 24.62 -10.45 -1.45
CA GLN A 213 24.60 -10.50 0.02
C GLN A 213 23.44 -9.70 0.64
N ASN A 214 22.96 -8.67 -0.05
CA ASN A 214 21.85 -7.82 0.41
C ASN A 214 20.56 -8.10 -0.35
N LYS A 215 20.45 -9.27 -1.00
CA LYS A 215 19.27 -9.67 -1.78
C LYS A 215 18.48 -10.74 -1.05
N LEU A 216 17.17 -10.58 -1.07
CA LEU A 216 16.21 -11.59 -0.62
C LEU A 216 15.29 -11.97 -1.76
N VAL A 217 14.98 -13.24 -1.82
CA VAL A 217 14.02 -13.80 -2.77
C VAL A 217 12.80 -14.27 -2.01
N ILE A 218 11.64 -13.70 -2.33
CA ILE A 218 10.35 -14.25 -1.90
C ILE A 218 9.87 -15.16 -3.01
N TYR A 219 9.70 -16.46 -2.74
CA TYR A 219 9.34 -17.42 -3.78
C TYR A 219 7.98 -18.10 -3.55
N LYS A 220 7.38 -17.92 -2.38
CA LYS A 220 6.05 -18.46 -2.07
C LYS A 220 5.32 -17.60 -1.05
N PHE A 221 4.06 -17.27 -1.34
CA PHE A 221 3.16 -16.56 -0.44
C PHE A 221 1.77 -17.19 -0.54
N TYR A 222 1.19 -17.61 0.58
CA TYR A 222 -0.16 -18.19 0.59
C TYR A 222 -0.84 -18.04 1.94
N GLU A 223 -2.17 -18.13 1.94
CA GLU A 223 -2.96 -18.17 3.16
C GLU A 223 -3.45 -19.61 3.42
N ASN A 224 -3.43 -20.03 4.68
CA ASN A 224 -4.03 -21.27 5.13
C ASN A 224 -4.62 -21.10 6.54
N LYS A 225 -5.93 -21.32 6.68
CA LYS A 225 -6.67 -21.23 7.96
C LYS A 225 -6.46 -19.89 8.68
N GLY A 226 -6.52 -18.77 7.96
CA GLY A 226 -6.35 -17.42 8.53
C GLY A 226 -4.94 -17.11 9.00
N LYS A 227 -3.94 -17.88 8.55
CA LYS A 227 -2.52 -17.58 8.69
C LYS A 227 -1.91 -17.40 7.31
N TYR A 228 -1.07 -16.39 7.16
CA TYR A 228 -0.28 -16.18 5.97
C TYR A 228 1.08 -16.84 6.13
N PHE A 229 1.60 -17.43 5.08
CA PHE A 229 2.90 -18.08 5.04
C PHE A 229 3.73 -17.44 3.93
N ILE A 230 4.94 -17.01 4.28
CA ILE A 230 5.88 -16.37 3.36
C ILE A 230 7.19 -17.14 3.39
N SER A 231 7.64 -17.62 2.23
CA SER A 231 8.91 -18.31 2.08
C SER A 231 9.96 -17.40 1.46
N PHE A 232 11.07 -17.26 2.18
CA PHE A 232 12.20 -16.42 1.82
C PHE A 232 13.43 -17.27 1.58
N TRP A 233 14.24 -16.83 0.62
CA TRP A 233 15.54 -17.39 0.32
C TRP A 233 16.57 -16.27 0.22
N HIS A 234 17.76 -16.53 0.76
CA HIS A 234 18.89 -15.62 0.74
C HIS A 234 20.00 -16.18 -0.16
N PRO A 235 20.14 -15.70 -1.42
CA PRO A 235 21.01 -16.32 -2.42
C PRO A 235 22.48 -16.48 -2.01
N TYR A 236 23.02 -15.48 -1.30
CA TYR A 236 24.43 -15.51 -0.90
C TYR A 236 24.75 -16.53 0.20
N THR A 237 23.88 -16.70 1.21
CA THR A 237 24.07 -17.68 2.29
C THR A 237 23.47 -19.04 1.96
N ASN A 238 22.64 -19.09 0.92
CA ASN A 238 21.71 -20.18 0.62
C ASN A 238 20.71 -20.48 1.77
N GLY A 239 20.50 -19.51 2.66
CA GLY A 239 19.58 -19.64 3.78
C GLY A 239 18.14 -19.57 3.30
N ASN A 240 17.28 -20.40 3.87
CA ASN A 240 15.84 -20.41 3.63
C ASN A 240 15.11 -20.27 4.97
N ALA A 241 14.02 -19.52 4.96
CA ALA A 241 13.08 -19.51 6.06
C ALA A 241 11.64 -19.32 5.60
N VAL A 242 10.72 -20.00 6.27
CA VAL A 242 9.29 -19.81 6.13
C VAL A 242 8.78 -19.11 7.38
N PHE A 243 8.13 -17.98 7.20
CA PHE A 243 7.48 -17.25 8.28
C PHE A 243 5.97 -17.43 8.18
N SER A 244 5.32 -17.70 9.31
CA SER A 244 3.89 -17.51 9.44
C SER A 244 3.58 -16.15 10.05
N TYR A 245 2.52 -15.54 9.54
CA TYR A 245 1.94 -14.32 10.06
C TYR A 245 0.47 -14.57 10.40
N LYS A 246 0.06 -14.16 11.61
CA LYS A 246 -1.32 -14.16 12.03
C LYS A 246 -1.67 -12.83 12.69
N LYS A 247 -2.64 -12.12 12.10
CA LYS A 247 -3.23 -10.92 12.71
C LYS A 247 -4.09 -11.33 13.91
N LEU A 248 -3.77 -10.85 15.11
CA LEU A 248 -4.62 -11.02 16.29
C LEU A 248 -5.20 -9.67 16.71
N LYS A 249 -6.27 -9.69 17.52
CA LYS A 249 -6.99 -8.48 17.94
C LYS A 249 -6.13 -7.40 18.61
N ARG A 250 -5.02 -7.79 19.28
CA ARG A 250 -4.18 -6.88 20.08
C ARG A 250 -2.72 -6.84 19.66
N ARG A 251 -2.27 -7.79 18.85
CA ARG A 251 -0.88 -7.91 18.39
C ARG A 251 -0.83 -8.76 17.14
N ASN A 252 0.21 -8.62 16.34
CA ASN A 252 0.49 -9.55 15.27
C ASN A 252 1.43 -10.64 15.79
N GLU A 253 1.22 -11.86 15.33
CA GLU A 253 2.07 -13.01 15.65
C GLU A 253 2.85 -13.36 14.40
N ILE A 254 4.17 -13.20 14.47
CA ILE A 254 5.13 -13.59 13.43
C ILE A 254 5.98 -14.71 14.00
N LYS A 255 6.10 -15.82 13.27
CA LYS A 255 6.89 -16.98 13.69
C LYS A 255 7.64 -17.56 12.53
N THR A 256 8.88 -17.97 12.76
CA THR A 256 9.61 -18.83 11.83
C THR A 256 9.09 -20.26 11.98
N GLU A 257 8.50 -20.81 10.93
CA GLU A 257 7.94 -22.18 10.89
C GLU A 257 8.98 -23.20 10.42
N LEU A 258 9.84 -22.81 9.48
CA LEU A 258 10.92 -23.65 8.96
C LEU A 258 12.14 -22.78 8.69
N SER A 259 13.33 -23.30 8.95
CA SER A 259 14.59 -22.66 8.58
C SER A 259 15.66 -23.69 8.22
N GLY A 260 16.56 -23.33 7.31
CA GLY A 260 17.62 -24.24 6.86
C GLY A 260 18.47 -23.68 5.72
N VAL A 261 19.33 -24.53 5.16
CA VAL A 261 20.03 -24.28 3.90
C VAL A 261 19.32 -25.09 2.82
N PHE A 262 19.06 -24.49 1.65
CA PHE A 262 18.49 -25.20 0.50
C PHE A 262 19.39 -26.36 0.03
#